data_AF-A0A7X2IY82-F1
#
_entry.id   AF-A0A7X2IY82-F1
#
_cell.length_a   1.000
_cell.length_b   1.000
_cell.length_c   1.000
_cell.angle_alpha   90.00
_cell.angle_beta   90.00
_cell.angle_gamma   90.00
#
_symmetry.space_group_name_H-M   'P 1'
#
loop_
_entity.id
_entity.type
_entity.pdbx_description
1 polymer ?
#
loop_
_entity_poly.entity_id
_entity_poly.type
_entity_poly.pdbx_seq_one_letter_code
_entity_poly.pdbx_strand_id
1 'polypeptide(L)'
;MEVKYQRNEPIQPAAITSPKKDMSVRRLLNILGIIFVPIIILSTITAPISLNQQLELYINSEAMLKSEEAWEFSLFILSFAMLYFLFVNILSLVRYGRLLLYLGLTLLLIGSLAAVFMLIGVH
;
A
#
# COMPACT_ATOMS: atom_id res chain seq x y z
N MET A 1 -63.90 -34.97 24.81
CA MET A 1 -62.79 -34.78 23.86
C MET A 1 -62.24 -33.38 24.09
N GLU A 2 -61.09 -33.26 24.77
CA GLU A 2 -60.44 -31.97 24.97
C GLU A 2 -59.53 -31.66 23.79
N VAL A 3 -59.80 -30.56 23.09
CA VAL A 3 -58.96 -30.08 21.99
C VAL A 3 -57.81 -29.30 22.61
N LYS A 4 -56.61 -29.89 22.63
CA LYS A 4 -55.39 -29.20 23.08
C LYS A 4 -54.93 -28.23 21.99
N TYR A 5 -54.97 -26.94 22.29
CA TYR A 5 -54.39 -25.91 21.44
C TYR A 5 -52.87 -25.90 21.61
N GLN A 6 -52.17 -26.31 20.56
CA GLN A 6 -50.72 -26.20 20.46
C GLN A 6 -50.38 -24.74 20.15
N ARG A 7 -49.83 -24.02 21.14
CA ARG A 7 -49.37 -22.64 20.96
C ARG A 7 -48.14 -22.68 20.05
N ASN A 8 -48.28 -22.30 18.79
CA ASN A 8 -47.15 -22.11 17.90
C ASN A 8 -46.29 -20.99 18.48
N GLU A 9 -45.05 -21.30 18.86
CA GLU A 9 -44.10 -20.27 19.28
C GLU A 9 -43.92 -19.26 18.14
N PRO A 10 -43.82 -17.96 18.44
CA PRO A 10 -43.58 -16.97 17.40
C PRO A 10 -42.29 -17.35 16.68
N ILE A 11 -42.37 -17.48 15.35
CA ILE A 11 -41.20 -17.72 14.50
C ILE A 11 -40.26 -16.54 14.73
N GLN A 12 -39.25 -16.73 15.58
CA GLN A 12 -38.17 -15.76 15.72
C GLN A 12 -37.57 -15.63 14.32
N PRO A 13 -37.51 -14.42 13.73
CA PRO A 13 -36.80 -14.26 12.47
C PRO A 13 -35.38 -14.75 12.74
N ALA A 14 -34.98 -15.86 12.12
CA ALA A 14 -33.63 -16.35 12.17
C ALA A 14 -32.76 -15.14 11.84
N ALA A 15 -32.06 -14.63 12.86
CA ALA A 15 -31.29 -13.42 12.75
C ALA A 15 -30.39 -13.63 11.55
N ILE A 16 -30.61 -12.85 10.49
CA ILE A 16 -29.71 -12.80 9.34
C ILE A 16 -28.49 -12.08 9.90
N THR A 17 -27.68 -12.79 10.67
CA THR A 17 -26.35 -12.36 11.07
C THR A 17 -25.50 -12.48 9.82
N SER A 18 -25.72 -11.58 8.86
CA SER A 18 -24.65 -11.22 7.93
C SER A 18 -23.52 -10.74 8.84
N PRO A 19 -22.38 -11.45 8.94
CA PRO A 19 -21.25 -10.88 9.65
C PRO A 19 -20.89 -9.63 8.87
N LYS A 20 -21.21 -8.45 9.43
CA LYS A 20 -20.69 -7.19 8.93
C LYS A 20 -19.18 -7.35 9.04
N LYS A 21 -18.55 -7.66 7.91
CA LYS A 21 -17.13 -7.95 7.81
C LYS A 21 -16.43 -6.63 8.00
N ASP A 22 -16.29 -6.20 9.25
CA ASP A 22 -15.55 -5.01 9.60
C ASP A 22 -14.13 -5.22 9.13
N MET A 23 -13.83 -4.58 7.99
CA MET A 23 -12.53 -4.68 7.39
C MET A 23 -11.58 -3.91 8.29
N SER A 24 -10.79 -4.64 9.08
CA SER A 24 -9.76 -4.04 9.92
C SER A 24 -8.92 -3.06 9.10
N VAL A 25 -8.64 -1.88 9.65
CA VAL A 25 -7.81 -0.84 9.03
C VAL A 25 -6.50 -1.42 8.49
N ARG A 26 -5.89 -2.38 9.21
CA ARG A 26 -4.70 -3.11 8.76
C ARG A 26 -4.91 -3.84 7.42
N ARG A 27 -6.06 -4.50 7.27
CA ARG A 27 -6.41 -5.24 6.05
C ARG A 27 -6.63 -4.28 4.88
N LEU A 28 -7.28 -3.14 5.12
CA LEU A 28 -7.46 -2.09 4.11
C LEU A 28 -6.10 -1.55 3.64
N LEU A 29 -5.22 -1.16 4.57
CA LEU A 29 -3.89 -0.63 4.22
C LEU A 29 -3.05 -1.67 3.47
N ASN A 30 -3.04 -2.93 3.90
CA ASN A 30 -2.32 -3.97 3.17
C ASN A 30 -2.86 -4.17 1.74
N ILE A 31 -4.18 -4.13 1.54
CA ILE A 31 -4.79 -4.21 0.19
C ILE A 31 -4.35 -3.01 -0.66
N LEU A 32 -4.38 -1.80 -0.10
CA LEU A 32 -3.91 -0.60 -0.80
C LEU A 32 -2.43 -0.73 -1.17
N GLY A 33 -1.57 -1.15 -0.26
CA GLY A 33 -0.15 -1.38 -0.56
C GLY A 33 0.06 -2.38 -1.72
N ILE A 34 -0.67 -3.50 -1.71
CA ILE A 34 -0.57 -4.52 -2.77
C ILE A 34 -1.01 -3.96 -4.14
N ILE A 35 -1.97 -3.03 -4.17
CA ILE A 35 -2.45 -2.41 -5.40
C ILE A 35 -1.52 -1.28 -5.87
N PHE A 36 -1.10 -0.40 -4.96
CA PHE A 36 -0.34 0.80 -5.32
C PHE A 36 1.11 0.52 -5.68
N VAL A 37 1.78 -0.43 -5.01
CA VAL A 37 3.19 -0.76 -5.31
C VAL A 37 3.38 -1.17 -6.78
N PRO A 38 2.63 -2.13 -7.35
CA PRO A 38 2.77 -2.46 -8.77
C PRO A 38 2.34 -1.31 -9.69
N ILE A 39 1.36 -0.48 -9.31
CA ILE A 39 0.98 0.71 -10.10
C ILE A 39 2.13 1.70 -10.19
N ILE A 40 2.83 1.95 -9.08
CA ILE A 40 4.00 2.84 -9.05
C ILE A 40 5.12 2.27 -9.93
N ILE A 41 5.36 0.96 -9.86
CA ILE A 41 6.33 0.30 -10.75
C ILE A 41 5.87 0.41 -12.22
N LEU A 42 4.59 0.23 -12.52
CA LEU A 42 4.07 0.38 -13.88
C LEU A 42 4.20 1.83 -14.37
N SER A 43 4.06 2.80 -13.46
CA SER A 43 4.15 4.22 -13.78
C SER A 43 5.50 4.62 -14.35
N THR A 44 6.59 3.93 -14.01
CA THR A 44 7.93 4.21 -14.57
C THR A 44 8.03 3.80 -16.03
N ILE A 45 7.29 2.76 -16.42
CA ILE A 45 7.21 2.27 -17.79
C ILE A 45 6.29 3.17 -18.62
N THR A 46 5.22 3.68 -18.02
CA THR A 46 4.26 4.57 -18.70
C THR A 46 4.63 6.05 -18.64
N ALA A 47 5.55 6.47 -17.76
CA ALA A 47 6.02 7.85 -17.64
C ALA A 47 6.56 8.47 -18.93
N PRO A 48 7.32 7.76 -19.80
CA PRO A 48 7.76 8.34 -21.06
C PRO A 48 6.66 8.46 -22.11
N ILE A 49 5.42 7.98 -21.84
CA ILE A 49 4.29 8.15 -22.75
C ILE A 49 3.74 9.57 -22.58
N SER A 50 3.89 10.40 -23.60
CA SER A 50 3.40 11.78 -23.64
C SER A 50 2.38 11.96 -24.76
N LEU A 51 1.58 13.01 -24.64
CA LEU A 51 0.55 13.36 -25.61
C LEU A 51 0.94 14.67 -26.31
N ASN A 52 0.97 14.70 -27.64
CA ASN A 52 1.23 15.93 -28.37
C ASN A 52 -0.05 16.79 -28.54
N GLN A 53 0.08 17.96 -29.17
CA GLN A 53 -1.06 18.87 -29.42
C GLN A 53 -2.12 18.26 -30.35
N GLN A 54 -1.74 17.23 -31.10
CA GLN A 54 -2.57 16.48 -32.04
C GLN A 54 -3.21 15.23 -31.42
N LEU A 55 -3.12 15.05 -30.09
CA LEU A 55 -3.60 13.86 -29.36
C LEU A 55 -2.89 12.54 -29.75
N GLU A 56 -1.73 12.63 -30.38
CA GLU A 56 -0.92 11.46 -30.71
C GLU A 56 -0.01 11.10 -29.53
N LEU A 57 0.01 9.81 -29.22
CA LEU A 57 0.90 9.26 -28.20
C LEU A 57 2.30 9.15 -28.79
N TYR A 58 3.28 9.74 -28.11
CA TYR A 58 4.68 9.61 -28.47
C TYR A 58 5.53 9.25 -27.25
N ILE A 59 6.64 8.56 -27.49
CA ILE A 59 7.60 8.22 -26.45
C ILE A 59 8.58 9.38 -26.31
N ASN A 60 8.57 10.03 -25.14
CA ASN A 60 9.57 11.00 -24.77
C ASN A 60 10.81 10.27 -24.24
N SER A 61 11.84 10.15 -25.09
CA SER A 61 13.11 9.51 -24.74
C SER A 61 13.88 10.24 -23.64
N GLU A 62 13.62 11.53 -23.39
CA GLU A 62 14.24 12.27 -22.29
C GLU A 62 13.62 11.92 -20.93
N ALA A 63 12.35 11.50 -20.92
CA ALA A 63 11.64 11.03 -19.73
C ALA A 63 11.79 9.52 -19.49
N MET A 64 12.48 8.82 -20.40
CA MET A 64 12.74 7.39 -20.28
C MET A 64 13.96 7.16 -19.39
N LEU A 65 13.74 6.54 -18.24
CA LEU A 65 14.81 6.12 -17.34
C LEU A 65 15.79 5.20 -18.06
N LYS A 66 17.09 5.42 -17.85
CA LYS A 66 18.11 4.45 -18.30
C LYS A 66 17.95 3.14 -17.54
N SER A 67 18.40 2.04 -18.12
CA SER A 67 18.25 0.70 -17.52
C SER A 67 18.85 0.60 -16.10
N GLU A 68 19.94 1.31 -15.84
CA GLU A 68 20.58 1.36 -14.52
C GLU A 68 19.74 2.15 -13.52
N GLU A 69 19.28 3.35 -13.90
CA GLU A 69 18.41 4.20 -13.09
C GLU A 69 17.05 3.52 -12.80
N ALA A 70 16.50 2.78 -13.77
CA ALA A 70 15.26 2.03 -13.60
C ALA A 70 15.40 0.87 -12.59
N TRP A 71 16.58 0.24 -12.55
CA TRP A 71 16.90 -0.80 -11.57
C TRP A 71 17.04 -0.22 -10.16
N GLU A 72 17.79 0.87 -10.02
CA GLU A 72 17.93 1.60 -8.75
C GLU A 72 16.58 2.09 -8.23
N PHE A 73 15.75 2.65 -9.11
CA PHE A 73 14.41 3.12 -8.75
C PHE A 73 13.47 1.97 -8.37
N SER A 74 13.54 0.82 -9.04
CA SER A 74 12.77 -0.37 -8.64
C SER A 74 13.19 -0.89 -7.27
N LEU A 75 14.48 -0.95 -6.99
CA LEU A 75 15.01 -1.32 -5.67
C LEU A 75 14.59 -0.33 -4.58
N PHE A 76 14.56 0.96 -4.91
CA PHE A 76 14.06 2.00 -4.02
C PHE A 76 12.58 1.81 -3.69
N ILE A 77 11.71 1.62 -4.70
CA ILE A 77 10.29 1.34 -4.49
C ILE A 77 10.10 0.08 -3.65
N LEU A 78 10.83 -1.00 -3.96
CA LEU A 78 10.71 -2.26 -3.24
C LEU A 78 11.11 -2.13 -1.77
N SER A 79 12.19 -1.39 -1.50
CA SER A 79 12.64 -1.08 -0.15
C SER A 79 11.57 -0.30 0.62
N PHE A 80 11.02 0.77 0.04
CA PHE A 80 9.94 1.54 0.66
C PHE A 80 8.64 0.76 0.82
N ALA A 81 8.30 -0.13 -0.12
CA ALA A 81 7.16 -1.03 -0.02
C ALA A 81 7.36 -1.99 1.17
N MET A 82 8.54 -2.56 1.33
CA MET A 82 8.88 -3.42 2.46
C MET A 82 8.73 -2.69 3.78
N LEU A 83 9.26 -1.46 3.88
CA LEU A 83 9.03 -0.61 5.04
C LEU A 83 7.53 -0.36 5.24
N TYR A 84 6.77 0.05 4.22
CA TYR A 84 5.33 0.30 4.33
C TYR A 84 4.58 -0.89 4.95
N PHE A 85 4.78 -2.10 4.43
CA PHE A 85 4.13 -3.29 4.99
C PHE A 85 4.61 -3.59 6.41
N LEU A 86 5.89 -3.34 6.71
CA LEU A 86 6.39 -3.42 8.07
C LEU A 86 5.65 -2.43 8.99
N PHE A 87 5.54 -1.15 8.61
CA PHE A 87 4.83 -0.09 9.33
C PHE A 87 3.36 -0.47 9.56
N VAL A 88 2.64 -0.92 8.54
CA VAL A 88 1.22 -1.31 8.66
C VAL A 88 1.03 -2.46 9.64
N ASN A 89 1.93 -3.45 9.63
CA ASN A 89 1.86 -4.59 10.54
C ASN A 89 2.30 -4.24 11.97
N ILE A 90 3.30 -3.37 12.11
CA ILE A 90 3.84 -2.89 13.40
C ILE A 90 2.88 -1.92 14.09
N LEU A 91 2.22 -1.03 13.34
CA LEU A 91 1.24 -0.06 13.88
C LEU A 91 0.06 -0.78 14.56
N SER A 92 -0.29 -1.97 14.08
CA SER A 92 -1.31 -2.81 14.71
C SER A 92 -0.84 -3.47 16.02
N LEU A 93 0.46 -3.52 16.30
CA LEU A 93 1.07 -4.06 17.54
C LEU A 93 1.35 -2.91 18.51
N VAL A 94 0.28 -2.38 19.13
CA VAL A 94 0.26 -1.16 19.98
C VAL A 94 1.30 -1.16 21.13
N ARG A 95 1.81 -2.33 21.55
CA ARG A 95 2.66 -2.45 22.75
C ARG A 95 4.17 -2.33 22.50
N TYR A 96 4.72 -2.93 21.44
CA TYR A 96 6.17 -2.90 21.12
C TYR A 96 6.49 -2.34 19.73
N GLY A 97 5.48 -2.12 18.89
CA GLY A 97 5.71 -1.73 17.51
C GLY A 97 6.27 -0.32 17.34
N ARG A 98 5.91 0.61 18.24
CA ARG A 98 6.33 2.03 18.15
C ARG A 98 7.86 2.21 18.14
N LEU A 99 8.61 1.37 18.86
CA LEU A 99 10.08 1.47 18.91
C LEU A 99 10.73 1.11 17.56
N LEU A 100 10.34 -0.02 16.97
CA LEU A 100 10.83 -0.46 15.66
C LEU A 100 10.42 0.53 14.56
N LEU A 101 9.23 1.10 14.69
CA LEU A 101 8.69 2.12 13.80
C LEU A 101 9.56 3.37 13.79
N TYR A 102 9.88 3.91 14.97
CA TYR A 102 10.79 5.04 15.09
C TYR A 102 12.18 4.68 14.58
N LEU A 103 12.74 3.52 14.94
CA LEU A 103 14.07 3.09 14.51
C LEU A 103 14.19 3.03 12.97
N GLY A 104 13.19 2.46 12.30
CA GLY A 104 13.13 2.42 10.84
C GLY A 104 13.03 3.82 10.22
N LEU A 105 12.23 4.71 10.83
CA LEU A 105 12.11 6.09 10.37
C LEU A 105 13.42 6.86 10.53
N THR A 106 14.15 6.67 11.65
CA THR A 106 15.46 7.30 11.86
C THR A 106 16.49 6.78 10.86
N LEU A 107 16.54 5.47 10.61
CA LEU A 107 17.43 4.91 9.59
C LEU A 107 17.14 5.47 8.20
N LEU A 108 15.86 5.59 7.85
CA LEU A 108 15.42 6.13 6.56
C LEU A 108 15.76 7.61 6.42
N LEU A 109 15.57 8.39 7.49
CA LEU A 109 15.98 9.79 7.54
C LEU A 109 17.50 9.93 7.35
N ILE A 110 18.29 9.12 8.05
CA ILE A 110 19.76 9.13 7.97
C ILE A 110 20.21 8.72 6.56
N GLY A 111 19.64 7.67 5.99
CA GLY A 111 19.94 7.23 4.63
C GLY A 111 19.58 8.29 3.57
N SER A 112 18.43 8.95 3.73
CA SER A 112 18.01 10.05 2.85
C SER A 112 18.94 11.25 2.96
N LEU A 113 19.35 11.65 4.18
CA LEU A 113 20.32 12.72 4.37
C LEU A 113 21.68 12.36 3.76
N ALA A 114 22.16 11.14 3.97
CA ALA A 114 23.44 10.69 3.42
C ALA A 114 23.45 10.72 1.88
N ALA A 115 22.34 10.32 1.23
CA ALA A 115 22.20 10.42 -0.22
C ALA A 115 22.24 11.87 -0.71
N VAL A 116 21.57 12.80 -0.01
CA VAL A 116 21.63 14.24 -0.33
C VAL A 116 23.05 14.79 -0.16
N PHE A 117 23.77 14.40 0.89
CA PHE A 117 25.16 14.80 1.09
C PHE A 117 26.10 14.26 0.02
N MET A 118 25.94 13.01 -0.41
CA MET A 118 26.69 12.48 -1.54
C MET A 118 26.39 13.23 -2.84
N LEU A 119 25.11 13.55 -3.08
CA LEU A 119 24.71 14.27 -4.29
C LEU A 119 25.30 15.69 -4.34
N ILE A 120 25.39 16.38 -3.19
CA ILE A 120 25.97 17.73 -3.09
C ILE A 120 27.50 17.69 -3.14
N GLY A 121 28.15 16.68 -2.54
CA GLY A 121 29.61 16.56 -2.50
C GLY A 121 30.26 16.02 -3.77
N VAL A 122 29.46 15.60 -4.75
CA VAL A 122 29.92 15.17 -6.09
C VAL A 122 29.97 16.34 -7.10
N HIS A 123 29.55 17.54 -6.69
CA HIS A 123 29.75 18.79 -7.44
C HIS A 123 30.93 19.60 -6.90
#